data_AF-A0A935ES47-F1
#
_entry.id   AF-A0A935ES47-F1
#
_cell.length_a   1.000
_cell.length_b   1.000
_cell.length_c   1.000
_cell.angle_alpha   90.00
_cell.angle_beta   90.00
_cell.angle_gamma   90.00
#
_symmetry.space_group_name_H-M   'P 1'
#
loop_
_entity.id
_entity.type
_entity.pdbx_description
1 polymer ?
#
loop_
_entity_poly.entity_id
_entity_poly.type
_entity_poly.pdbx_seq_one_letter_code
_entity_poly.pdbx_strand_id
1 'polypeptide(L)'
;MNDSYYSTVLRWHGKSGVAKHHGMTITLPAAPDLGDGPVWMLEYRPEIGVAQVQPRAIDPPRDMTRFEIAIADSMLRRLTTLPEIER
;
A
#
# COMPACT_ATOMS: atom_id res chain seq x y z
N MET A 1 -10.20 -11.12 2.17
CA MET A 1 -9.10 -11.26 3.14
C MET A 1 -9.34 -10.25 4.26
N ASN A 2 -9.23 -10.64 5.53
CA ASN A 2 -9.54 -9.75 6.67
C ASN A 2 -8.25 -9.05 7.14
N ASP A 3 -8.16 -7.73 6.93
CA ASP A 3 -6.99 -6.91 7.28
C ASP A 3 -6.89 -6.64 8.80
N SER A 4 -7.82 -7.18 9.59
CA SER A 4 -7.88 -6.98 11.06
C SER A 4 -6.66 -7.55 11.79
N TYR A 5 -6.06 -8.63 11.28
CA TYR A 5 -4.98 -9.37 11.95
C TYR A 5 -3.58 -8.76 11.81
N TYR A 6 -3.40 -7.79 10.91
CA TYR A 6 -2.08 -7.20 10.62
C TYR A 6 -1.98 -5.79 11.19
N SER A 7 -0.85 -5.42 11.77
CA SER A 7 -0.63 -4.06 12.27
C SER A 7 -0.25 -3.07 11.16
N THR A 8 0.37 -3.59 10.08
CA THR A 8 0.85 -2.82 8.93
C THR A 8 0.36 -3.43 7.61
N VAL A 9 -0.40 -2.66 6.83
CA VAL A 9 -0.94 -3.05 5.52
C VAL A 9 -0.95 -1.85 4.58
N LEU A 10 -0.46 -2.01 3.35
CA LEU A 10 -0.77 -1.12 2.23
C LEU A 10 -1.33 -1.97 1.09
N ARG A 11 -2.62 -1.81 0.81
CA ARG A 11 -3.35 -2.62 -0.16
C ARG A 11 -4.09 -1.74 -1.14
N TRP A 12 -4.06 -2.09 -2.41
CA TRP A 12 -4.85 -1.46 -3.47
C TRP A 12 -5.29 -2.51 -4.50
N HIS A 13 -6.55 -2.51 -4.91
CA HIS A 13 -7.05 -3.37 -5.98
C HIS A 13 -7.96 -2.59 -6.93
N GLY A 14 -7.37 -1.85 -7.88
CA GLY A 14 -8.02 -1.17 -9.00
C GLY A 14 -8.97 -0.01 -8.67
N LYS A 15 -9.81 -0.14 -7.64
CA LYS A 15 -10.87 0.81 -7.27
C LYS A 15 -10.86 1.22 -5.81
N SER A 16 -10.25 0.42 -4.94
CA SER A 16 -10.20 0.70 -3.51
C SER A 16 -8.89 0.20 -2.92
N GLY A 17 -8.47 0.87 -1.85
CA GLY A 17 -7.31 0.47 -1.10
C GLY A 17 -7.36 0.97 0.33
N VAL A 18 -6.47 0.43 1.14
CA VAL A 18 -6.36 0.68 2.57
C VAL A 18 -4.89 0.82 2.92
N ALA A 19 -4.56 1.84 3.71
CA ALA A 19 -3.33 1.93 4.47
C ALA A 19 -3.64 1.75 5.95
N LYS A 20 -2.98 0.79 6.60
CA LYS A 20 -3.07 0.53 8.03
C LYS A 20 -1.67 0.53 8.62
N HIS A 21 -1.46 1.24 9.72
CA HIS A 21 -0.19 1.28 10.43
C HIS A 21 -0.45 1.57 11.90
N HIS A 22 0.07 0.73 12.79
CA HIS A 22 0.01 0.90 14.25
C HIS A 22 -1.35 1.38 14.80
N GLY A 23 -2.44 0.75 14.35
CA GLY A 23 -3.79 1.03 14.83
C GLY A 23 -4.55 2.13 14.07
N MET A 24 -3.88 2.91 13.22
CA MET A 24 -4.55 3.84 12.31
C MET A 24 -4.89 3.14 11.00
N THR A 25 -6.13 3.28 10.52
CA THR A 25 -6.59 2.73 9.24
C THR A 25 -7.20 3.84 8.40
N ILE A 26 -6.75 3.98 7.16
CA ILE A 26 -7.19 5.01 6.22
C ILE A 26 -7.54 4.36 4.89
N THR A 27 -8.67 4.75 4.32
CA THR A 27 -9.03 4.40 2.94
C THR A 27 -8.19 5.22 1.97
N LEU A 28 -7.59 4.56 0.99
CA LEU A 28 -6.84 5.23 -0.06
C LEU A 28 -7.80 5.87 -1.08
N PRO A 29 -7.68 7.17 -1.36
CA PRO A 29 -8.56 7.84 -2.32
C PRO A 29 -8.17 7.59 -3.79
N ALA A 30 -6.93 7.14 -4.03
CA ALA A 30 -6.38 6.89 -5.35
C ALA A 30 -5.33 5.78 -5.32
N ALA A 31 -5.01 5.25 -6.50
CA ALA A 31 -4.00 4.23 -6.69
C ALA A 31 -2.61 4.73 -6.24
N PRO A 32 -1.89 3.96 -5.40
CA PRO A 32 -0.52 4.29 -5.02
C PRO A 32 0.42 4.34 -6.21
N ASP A 33 1.34 5.30 -6.20
CA ASP A 33 2.48 5.37 -7.12
C ASP A 33 3.73 4.87 -6.42
N LEU A 34 4.39 3.88 -7.03
CA LEU A 34 5.63 3.26 -6.53
C LEU A 34 6.88 3.69 -7.32
N GLY A 35 6.80 4.82 -8.04
CA GLY A 35 7.91 5.45 -8.76
C GLY A 35 7.86 5.33 -10.28
N ASP A 36 6.87 4.62 -10.84
CA ASP A 36 6.64 4.48 -12.29
C ASP A 36 5.15 4.70 -12.65
N GLY A 37 4.47 5.51 -11.85
CA GLY A 37 3.05 5.82 -12.00
C GLY A 37 2.13 4.95 -11.13
N PRO A 38 0.82 5.24 -11.15
CA PRO A 38 -0.14 4.56 -10.31
C PRO A 38 -0.28 3.08 -10.67
N VAL A 39 -0.19 2.22 -9.65
CA VAL A 39 -0.27 0.76 -9.85
C VAL A 39 -1.71 0.28 -9.97
N TRP A 40 -1.92 -0.79 -10.74
CA TRP A 40 -3.21 -1.46 -10.82
C TRP A 40 -3.56 -2.20 -9.52
N MET A 41 -2.58 -2.91 -8.94
CA MET A 41 -2.74 -3.62 -7.69
C MET A 41 -1.46 -3.58 -6.84
N LEU A 42 -1.66 -3.53 -5.53
CA LEU A 42 -0.61 -3.55 -4.52
C LEU A 42 -1.08 -4.40 -3.34
N GLU A 43 -0.24 -5.35 -2.92
CA GLU A 43 -0.39 -6.04 -1.64
C GLU A 43 0.93 -5.97 -0.88
N TYR A 44 0.95 -5.13 0.14
CA TYR A 44 2.10 -4.99 1.02
C TYR A 44 1.70 -5.26 2.48
N ARG A 45 2.24 -6.34 3.04
CA ARG A 45 2.07 -6.80 4.43
C ARG A 45 3.43 -7.28 4.95
N PRO A 46 4.29 -6.38 5.45
CA PRO A 46 5.67 -6.71 5.81
C PRO A 46 5.78 -7.77 6.91
N GLU A 47 4.80 -7.84 7.82
CA GLU A 47 4.74 -8.82 8.92
C GLU A 47 4.76 -10.28 8.48
N ILE A 48 4.24 -10.55 7.28
CA ILE A 48 4.18 -11.90 6.69
C ILE A 48 5.00 -12.00 5.40
N GLY A 49 5.85 -11.01 5.13
CA GLY A 49 6.72 -10.99 3.95
C GLY A 49 6.00 -10.83 2.61
N VAL A 50 4.74 -10.39 2.60
CA VAL A 50 4.00 -10.19 1.35
C VAL A 50 4.32 -8.80 0.81
N ALA A 51 4.90 -8.74 -0.38
CA ALA A 51 5.18 -7.51 -1.11
C ALA A 51 4.98 -7.77 -2.62
N GLN A 52 3.75 -7.66 -3.09
CA GLN A 52 3.37 -7.88 -4.48
C GLN A 52 2.85 -6.59 -5.11
N VAL A 53 3.17 -6.40 -6.39
CA VAL A 53 2.65 -5.31 -7.21
C VAL A 53 2.23 -5.83 -8.58
N GLN A 54 1.18 -5.24 -9.11
CA GLN A 54 0.79 -5.35 -10.50
C GLN A 54 0.77 -3.93 -11.09
N PRO A 55 1.78 -3.54 -11.88
CA PRO A 55 1.87 -2.18 -12.40
C PRO A 55 0.68 -1.82 -13.28
N ARG A 56 0.32 -2.69 -14.24
CA ARG A 56 -0.80 -2.49 -15.16
C ARG A 56 -1.75 -3.67 -15.12
N ALA A 57 -3.03 -3.44 -15.45
CA ALA A 57 -4.05 -4.48 -15.45
C ALA A 57 -3.76 -5.68 -16.36
N ILE A 58 -2.94 -5.47 -17.41
CA ILE A 58 -2.55 -6.49 -18.37
C ILE A 58 -1.36 -7.34 -17.93
N ASP A 59 -0.57 -6.85 -16.97
CA ASP A 59 0.64 -7.53 -16.52
C ASP A 59 0.31 -8.54 -15.41
N PRO A 60 1.05 -9.64 -15.27
CA PRO A 60 0.91 -10.51 -14.10
C PRO A 60 1.42 -9.80 -12.83
N PRO A 61 0.84 -10.10 -11.65
CA PRO A 61 1.43 -9.69 -10.37
C PRO A 61 2.85 -10.24 -10.21
N ARG A 62 3.72 -9.46 -9.55
CA ARG A 62 5.10 -9.85 -9.24
C ARG A 62 5.53 -9.35 -7.87
N ASP A 63 6.64 -9.90 -7.39
CA ASP A 63 7.35 -9.36 -6.23
C ASP A 63 7.75 -7.90 -6.47
N MET A 64 7.61 -7.10 -5.41
CA MET A 64 8.13 -5.74 -5.37
C MET A 64 9.66 -5.75 -5.29
N THR A 65 10.28 -4.79 -5.97
CA THR A 65 11.69 -4.48 -5.81
C THR A 65 11.95 -3.80 -4.46
N ARG A 66 13.22 -3.77 -4.02
CA ARG A 66 13.60 -3.06 -2.79
C ARG A 66 13.24 -1.58 -2.81
N PHE A 67 13.27 -0.96 -3.99
CA PHE A 67 12.91 0.45 -4.17
C PHE A 67 11.41 0.67 -3.98
N GLU A 68 10.57 -0.16 -4.60
CA GLU A 68 9.12 -0.12 -4.43
C GLU A 68 8.71 -0.37 -2.98
N ILE A 69 9.39 -1.29 -2.28
CA ILE A 69 9.17 -1.56 -0.85
C ILE A 69 9.47 -0.31 -0.02
N ALA A 70 10.60 0.35 -0.25
CA ALA A 70 10.97 1.57 0.47
C ALA A 70 9.98 2.73 0.25
N ILE A 71 9.39 2.83 -0.96
CA ILE A 71 8.33 3.80 -1.25
C ILE A 71 7.04 3.42 -0.53
N ALA A 72 6.64 2.15 -0.56
CA ALA A 72 5.45 1.68 0.14
C ALA A 72 5.53 1.94 1.65
N ASP A 73 6.68 1.67 2.28
CA ASP A 73 6.94 1.97 3.70
C ASP A 73 6.84 3.48 3.99
N SER A 74 7.46 4.30 3.13
CA SER A 74 7.45 5.76 3.28
C SER A 74 6.04 6.33 3.14
N MET A 75 5.24 5.80 2.19
CA MET A 75 3.85 6.17 1.98
C MET A 75 2.98 5.78 3.19
N LEU A 76 3.15 4.56 3.71
CA LEU A 76 2.47 4.08 4.91
C LEU A 76 2.68 5.01 6.10
N ARG A 77 3.93 5.34 6.39
CA ARG A 77 4.27 6.27 7.47
C ARG A 77 3.63 7.62 7.24
N ARG A 78 3.82 8.23 6.07
CA ARG A 78 3.26 9.55 5.77
C ARG A 78 1.74 9.60 5.90
N LEU A 79 1.02 8.59 5.39
CA LEU A 79 -0.43 8.55 5.48
C LEU A 79 -0.93 8.40 6.92
N THR A 80 -0.18 7.71 7.77
CA THR A 80 -0.61 7.35 9.14
C THR A 80 0.03 8.19 10.25
N THR A 81 0.96 9.08 9.93
CA THR A 81 1.57 10.00 10.90
C THR A 81 1.18 11.47 10.68
N LEU A 82 0.41 11.80 9.65
CA LEU A 82 -0.08 13.16 9.45
C LEU A 82 -1.15 13.50 10.52
N PRO A 83 -0.98 14.59 11.29
CA PRO A 83 -2.02 15.10 12.19
C PRO A 83 -3.25 15.54 11.39
N GLU A 84 -4.44 15.40 11.96
CA GLU A 84 -5.74 15.75 11.34
C GLU A 84 -5.90 17.23 10.90
N ILE A 85 -4.91 18.10 11.18
CA ILE A 85 -5.02 19.55 11.00
C ILE A 85 -4.85 20.00 9.53
N GLU A 86 -4.35 19.14 8.64
CA GLU A 86 -4.12 19.48 7.21
C GLU A 86 -4.85 18.57 6.22
N ARG A 87 -5.95 17.92 6.63
CA ARG A 87 -6.78 17.08 5.74
C ARG A 87 -8.05 17.77 5.25
#